data_AF-A0A818L5R0-F1
#
_entry.id   AF-A0A818L5R0-F1
#
_cell.length_a   1.000
_cell.length_b   1.000
_cell.length_c   1.000
_cell.angle_alpha   90.00
_cell.angle_beta   90.00
_cell.angle_gamma   90.00
#
_symmetry.space_group_name_H-M   'P 1'
#
loop_
_entity.id
_entity.type
_entity.pdbx_description
1 polymer ?
#
loop_
_entity_poly.entity_id
_entity_poly.type
_entity_poly.pdbx_seq_one_letter_code
_entity_poly.pdbx_strand_id
1 'polypeptide(L)'
;MAPSTYHGRTKAHLPLYIEKTGQIDVDEMLNKFTNEEFIQCHIYWLEYNCQLAREHGRQFGQHIESIACIYDLNGMKMDVRKLLNPGKQCLYIDDNYYPERLGQLIVLNPPTIFPALWNLVKHFIDPVTKKKIMILKKGNETATTLLQYIDSDQLPSEYGGSCHSCTTSPDCIPIHNQTNK
;
A
#
# COMPACT_ATOMS: atom_id res chain seq x y z
N MET A 1 13.30 2.96 -2.70
CA MET A 1 12.08 2.48 -2.02
C MET A 1 11.29 3.70 -1.57
N ALA A 2 9.96 3.68 -1.73
CA ALA A 2 9.10 4.75 -1.23
C ALA A 2 9.23 4.87 0.30
N PRO A 3 9.03 6.05 0.89
CA PRO A 3 8.73 6.13 2.31
C PRO A 3 7.45 5.32 2.60
N SER A 4 7.60 4.20 3.29
CA SER A 4 6.51 3.28 3.59
C SER A 4 6.64 2.69 4.99
N THR A 5 5.51 2.38 5.62
CA THR A 5 5.51 1.70 6.91
C THR A 5 4.21 0.93 7.14
N TYR A 6 4.25 -0.04 8.03
CA TYR A 6 3.06 -0.57 8.68
C TYR A 6 2.63 0.36 9.81
N HIS A 7 1.35 0.71 9.84
CA HIS A 7 0.78 1.62 10.82
C HIS A 7 -0.65 1.23 11.15
N GLY A 8 -0.87 0.71 12.36
CA GLY A 8 -2.20 0.37 12.83
C GLY A 8 -2.85 -0.76 12.02
N ARG A 9 -4.19 -0.76 12.03
CA ARG A 9 -5.01 -1.80 11.38
C ARG A 9 -6.37 -1.25 10.99
N THR A 10 -7.03 -1.94 10.06
CA THR A 10 -8.44 -1.69 9.77
C THR A 10 -9.35 -2.18 10.90
N LYS A 11 -10.62 -1.78 10.87
CA LYS A 11 -11.67 -2.32 11.76
C LYS A 11 -11.90 -3.82 11.59
N ALA A 12 -11.52 -4.38 10.44
CA ALA A 12 -11.51 -5.82 10.19
C ALA A 12 -10.19 -6.49 10.63
N HIS A 13 -9.38 -5.80 11.44
CA HIS A 13 -8.09 -6.24 11.98
C HIS A 13 -6.99 -6.53 10.96
N LEU A 14 -7.21 -6.23 9.67
CA LEU A 14 -6.18 -6.32 8.64
C LEU A 14 -5.03 -5.36 8.98
N PRO A 15 -3.77 -5.82 8.97
CA PRO A 15 -2.61 -4.94 9.06
C PRO A 15 -2.68 -3.85 8.00
N LEU A 16 -2.36 -2.62 8.37
CA LEU A 16 -2.43 -1.47 7.47
C LEU A 16 -1.03 -1.05 7.02
N TYR A 17 -0.74 -1.25 5.74
CA TYR A 17 0.46 -0.76 5.08
C TYR A 17 0.20 0.61 4.44
N ILE A 18 1.08 1.58 4.68
CA ILE A 18 0.97 2.92 4.12
C ILE A 18 2.24 3.23 3.33
N GLU A 19 2.08 3.55 2.05
CA GLU A 19 3.16 3.88 1.11
C GLU A 19 2.97 5.27 0.52
N LYS A 20 4.00 6.11 0.55
CA LYS A 20 4.03 7.41 -0.11
C LYS A 20 4.57 7.28 -1.53
N THR A 21 3.83 6.56 -2.38
CA THR A 21 4.19 6.25 -3.77
C THR A 21 4.50 7.50 -4.59
N GLY A 22 3.81 8.62 -4.34
CA GLY A 22 4.03 9.88 -5.04
C GLY A 22 5.41 10.52 -4.79
N GLN A 23 6.15 10.06 -3.79
CA GLN A 23 7.49 10.53 -3.46
C GLN A 23 8.60 9.64 -4.03
N ILE A 24 8.26 8.58 -4.76
CA ILE A 24 9.24 7.72 -5.42
C ILE A 24 9.87 8.46 -6.60
N ASP A 25 11.19 8.59 -6.58
CA ASP A 25 11.96 8.85 -7.79
C ASP A 25 12.13 7.53 -8.56
N VAL A 26 11.29 7.33 -9.58
CA VAL A 26 11.31 6.10 -10.36
C VAL A 26 12.53 6.02 -11.27
N ASP A 27 13.07 7.14 -11.73
CA ASP A 27 14.27 7.11 -12.54
C ASP A 27 15.48 6.70 -11.69
N GLU A 28 15.59 7.24 -10.48
CA GLU A 28 16.57 6.78 -9.51
C GLU A 28 16.37 5.30 -9.14
N MET A 29 15.12 4.86 -8.92
CA MET A 29 14.82 3.47 -8.59
C MET A 29 15.22 2.51 -9.73
N LEU A 30 14.84 2.81 -10.97
CA LEU A 30 15.16 1.98 -12.14
C LEU A 30 16.66 2.00 -12.47
N ASN A 31 17.38 3.05 -12.08
CA ASN A 31 18.84 3.11 -12.22
C ASN A 31 19.58 2.38 -11.09
N LYS A 32 18.98 2.27 -9.89
CA LYS A 32 19.58 1.62 -8.72
C LYS A 32 19.32 0.13 -8.64
N PHE A 33 18.18 -0.32 -9.15
CA PHE A 33 17.75 -1.71 -9.04
C PHE A 33 17.49 -2.30 -10.42
N THR A 34 17.95 -3.52 -10.62
CA THR A 34 17.50 -4.35 -11.73
C THR A 34 16.03 -4.72 -11.54
N ASN A 35 15.38 -5.08 -12.64
CA ASN A 35 14.02 -5.59 -12.57
C ASN A 35 13.91 -6.86 -11.73
N GLU A 36 14.94 -7.72 -11.73
CA GLU A 36 14.95 -8.93 -10.91
C GLU A 36 15.00 -8.60 -9.41
N GLU A 37 15.87 -7.68 -8.99
CA GLU A 37 15.93 -7.22 -7.60
C GLU A 37 14.63 -6.57 -7.15
N PHE A 38 13.97 -5.81 -8.03
CA PHE A 38 12.65 -5.25 -7.75
C PHE A 38 11.60 -6.34 -7.50
N ILE A 39 11.58 -7.39 -8.34
CA ILE A 39 10.66 -8.52 -8.18
C ILE A 39 10.97 -9.34 -6.92
N GLN A 40 12.25 -9.60 -6.62
CA GLN A 40 12.63 -10.27 -5.38
C GLN A 40 12.21 -9.48 -4.15
N CYS A 41 12.36 -8.16 -4.18
CA CYS A 41 11.87 -7.27 -3.12
C CYS A 41 10.34 -7.35 -2.97
N HIS A 42 9.59 -7.37 -4.08
CA HIS A 42 8.13 -7.56 -4.07
C HIS A 42 7.73 -8.89 -3.42
N ILE A 43 8.39 -9.99 -3.79
CA ILE A 43 8.15 -11.33 -3.20
C ILE A 43 8.46 -11.33 -1.70
N TYR A 44 9.58 -10.73 -1.29
CA TYR A 44 9.93 -10.60 0.12
C TYR A 44 8.83 -9.89 0.91
N TRP A 45 8.32 -8.77 0.39
CA TRP A 45 7.22 -8.06 1.02
C TRP A 45 5.94 -8.89 1.04
N LEU A 46 5.57 -9.61 -0.02
CA LEU A 46 4.40 -10.50 -0.01
C LEU A 46 4.48 -11.56 1.09
N GLU A 47 5.63 -12.20 1.25
CA GLU A 47 5.86 -13.18 2.31
C GLU A 47 5.75 -12.55 3.70
N TYR A 48 6.33 -11.36 3.88
CA TYR A 48 6.21 -10.59 5.10
C TYR A 48 4.75 -10.24 5.42
N ASN A 49 3.99 -9.80 4.42
CA ASN A 49 2.57 -9.46 4.54
C ASN A 49 1.75 -10.68 4.98
N CYS A 50 2.03 -11.86 4.41
CA CYS A 50 1.38 -13.11 4.81
C CYS A 50 1.66 -13.47 6.26
N GLN A 51 2.91 -13.30 6.71
CA GLN A 51 3.28 -13.55 8.11
C GLN A 51 2.56 -12.60 9.07
N LEU A 52 2.56 -11.30 8.75
CA LEU A 52 1.92 -10.28 9.59
C LEU A 52 0.40 -10.46 9.67
N ALA A 53 -0.24 -10.79 8.55
CA ALA A 53 -1.66 -11.12 8.51
C ALA A 53 -2.01 -12.28 9.46
N ARG A 54 -1.21 -13.36 9.44
CA ARG A 54 -1.41 -14.50 10.35
C ARG A 54 -1.16 -14.17 11.81
N GLU A 55 -0.20 -13.30 12.12
CA GLU A 55 0.02 -12.82 13.50
C GLU A 55 -1.20 -12.06 14.01
N HIS A 56 -1.74 -11.12 13.23
CA HIS A 56 -2.99 -10.45 13.56
C HIS A 56 -4.14 -11.45 13.73
N GLY A 57 -4.23 -12.45 12.85
CA GLY A 57 -5.23 -13.51 12.97
C GLY A 57 -5.14 -14.25 14.32
N ARG A 58 -3.93 -14.59 14.75
CA ARG A 58 -3.68 -15.19 16.08
C ARG A 58 -4.03 -14.25 17.21
N GLN A 59 -3.62 -12.98 17.13
CA GLN A 59 -3.84 -11.97 18.17
C GLN A 59 -5.34 -11.69 18.41
N PHE A 60 -6.14 -11.63 17.34
CA PHE A 60 -7.56 -11.27 17.41
C PHE A 60 -8.49 -12.50 17.34
N GLY A 61 -7.96 -13.72 17.28
CA GLY A 61 -8.76 -14.93 17.18
C GLY A 61 -9.58 -15.02 15.89
N GLN A 62 -9.05 -14.46 14.79
CA GLN A 62 -9.71 -14.38 13.48
C GLN A 62 -8.84 -15.03 12.39
N HIS A 63 -9.48 -15.53 11.33
CA HIS A 63 -8.74 -16.02 10.17
C HIS A 63 -8.38 -14.84 9.24
N ILE A 64 -7.16 -14.32 9.40
CA ILE A 64 -6.64 -13.18 8.64
C ILE A 64 -5.45 -13.65 7.78
N GLU A 65 -5.59 -13.53 6.46
CA GLU A 65 -4.60 -13.95 5.46
C GLU A 65 -4.28 -12.82 4.45
N SER A 66 -4.81 -11.61 4.70
CA SER A 66 -4.70 -10.45 3.83
C SER A 66 -4.35 -9.17 4.59
N ILE A 67 -3.92 -8.15 3.85
CA ILE A 67 -3.58 -6.82 4.38
C ILE A 67 -4.41 -5.72 3.71
N ALA A 68 -4.46 -4.54 4.34
CA ALA A 68 -4.96 -3.32 3.74
C ALA A 68 -3.80 -2.38 3.39
N CYS A 69 -3.90 -1.70 2.25
CA CYS A 69 -2.86 -0.80 1.75
C CYS A 69 -3.43 0.60 1.49
N ILE A 70 -2.70 1.64 1.89
CA ILE A 70 -2.89 3.02 1.47
C ILE A 70 -1.70 3.43 0.60
N TYR A 71 -1.96 3.76 -0.66
CA TYR A 71 -0.96 4.31 -1.59
C TYR A 71 -1.25 5.78 -1.83
N ASP A 72 -0.42 6.65 -1.26
CA ASP A 72 -0.52 8.10 -1.45
C ASP A 72 0.31 8.54 -2.67
N LEU A 73 -0.38 8.94 -3.73
CA LEU A 73 0.20 9.42 -4.98
C LEU A 73 0.49 10.93 -4.96
N ASN A 74 0.29 11.61 -3.84
CA ASN A 74 0.57 13.03 -3.72
C ASN A 74 2.04 13.34 -4.06
N GLY A 75 2.27 14.30 -4.96
CA GLY A 75 3.60 14.67 -5.42
C GLY A 75 4.14 13.83 -6.58
N MET A 76 3.36 12.88 -7.11
CA MET A 76 3.77 12.08 -8.27
C MET A 76 4.03 12.95 -9.50
N LYS A 77 5.30 13.03 -9.93
CA LYS A 77 5.76 13.81 -11.11
C LYS A 77 6.16 12.96 -12.31
N MET A 78 6.22 11.65 -12.14
CA MET A 78 6.82 10.71 -13.08
C MET A 78 5.92 10.36 -14.28
N ASP A 79 6.56 9.85 -15.34
CA ASP A 79 5.85 9.11 -16.38
C ASP A 79 5.49 7.71 -15.88
N VAL A 80 4.26 7.58 -15.38
CA VAL A 80 3.65 6.34 -14.86
C VAL A 80 3.77 5.14 -15.81
N ARG A 81 4.02 5.36 -17.11
CA ARG A 81 4.23 4.28 -18.08
C ARG A 81 5.49 3.47 -17.79
N LYS A 82 6.51 4.07 -17.16
CA LYS A 82 7.76 3.39 -16.79
C LYS A 82 7.55 2.26 -15.78
N LEU A 83 6.49 2.35 -14.96
CA LEU A 83 6.15 1.32 -13.97
C LEU A 83 5.25 0.20 -14.53
N LEU A 84 4.78 0.30 -15.78
CA LEU A 84 3.84 -0.69 -16.32
C LEU A 84 4.43 -2.08 -16.43
N ASN A 85 5.68 -2.21 -16.90
CA ASN A 85 6.33 -3.50 -17.05
C ASN A 85 6.60 -4.18 -15.70
N PRO A 86 7.32 -3.54 -14.74
CA PRO A 86 7.51 -4.14 -13.43
C PRO A 86 6.17 -4.37 -12.70
N GLY A 87 5.22 -3.44 -12.82
CA GLY A 87 3.89 -3.57 -12.23
C GLY A 87 3.09 -4.76 -12.78
N LYS A 88 3.16 -5.05 -14.08
CA LYS A 88 2.53 -6.25 -14.67
C LYS A 88 3.11 -7.55 -14.14
N GLN A 89 4.42 -7.58 -13.89
CA GLN A 89 5.07 -8.76 -13.33
C GLN A 89 4.69 -8.96 -11.85
N CYS A 90 4.62 -7.89 -11.07
CA CYS A 90 4.05 -7.94 -9.73
C CYS A 90 2.61 -8.47 -9.74
N LEU A 91 1.74 -7.92 -10.59
CA LEU A 91 0.35 -8.40 -10.73
C LEU A 91 0.29 -9.88 -11.13
N TYR A 92 1.14 -10.32 -12.05
CA TYR A 92 1.22 -11.73 -12.42
C TYR A 92 1.61 -12.61 -11.22
N ILE A 93 2.56 -12.16 -10.39
CA ILE A 93 2.98 -12.88 -9.19
C ILE A 93 1.85 -12.94 -8.15
N ASP A 94 1.19 -11.80 -7.93
CA ASP A 94 0.07 -11.66 -7.00
C ASP A 94 -1.06 -12.61 -7.39
N ASP A 95 -1.46 -12.62 -8.67
CA ASP A 95 -2.58 -13.42 -9.14
C ASP A 95 -2.28 -14.93 -9.15
N ASN A 96 -1.05 -15.36 -9.48
CA ASN A 96 -0.74 -16.77 -9.72
C ASN A 96 -0.12 -17.48 -8.50
N TYR A 97 0.62 -16.75 -7.65
CA TYR A 97 1.33 -17.35 -6.51
C TYR A 97 0.81 -16.86 -5.15
N TYR A 98 0.20 -15.68 -5.10
CA TYR A 98 -0.29 -15.08 -3.85
C TYR A 98 -1.77 -14.64 -3.98
N PRO A 99 -2.68 -15.55 -4.33
CA PRO A 99 -4.08 -15.21 -4.51
C PRO A 99 -4.69 -14.70 -3.20
N GLU A 100 -5.63 -13.75 -3.32
CA GLU A 100 -6.44 -13.24 -2.21
C GLU A 100 -5.66 -12.60 -1.03
N ARG A 101 -4.40 -12.17 -1.25
CA ARG A 101 -3.58 -11.47 -0.22
C ARG A 101 -3.93 -10.00 -0.02
N LEU A 102 -4.56 -9.36 -0.99
CA LEU A 102 -5.08 -8.01 -0.83
C LEU A 102 -6.48 -8.05 -0.21
N GLY A 103 -6.68 -7.35 0.90
CA GLY A 103 -7.99 -7.12 1.51
C GLY A 103 -8.64 -5.86 0.95
N GLN A 104 -7.92 -4.73 0.99
CA GLN A 104 -8.36 -3.44 0.47
C GLN A 104 -7.15 -2.63 0.03
N LEU A 105 -7.16 -2.04 -1.16
CA LEU A 105 -6.22 -1.02 -1.60
C LEU A 105 -6.94 0.32 -1.69
N ILE A 106 -6.36 1.35 -1.09
CA ILE A 106 -6.86 2.72 -1.09
C ILE A 106 -5.82 3.62 -1.73
N VAL A 107 -6.13 4.13 -2.91
CA VAL A 107 -5.27 5.03 -3.67
C VAL A 107 -5.68 6.46 -3.37
N LEU A 108 -4.79 7.22 -2.74
CA LEU A 108 -5.01 8.62 -2.36
C LEU A 108 -4.32 9.57 -3.32
N ASN A 109 -4.92 10.75 -3.47
CA ASN A 109 -4.36 11.88 -4.21
C ASN A 109 -3.84 11.53 -5.62
N PRO A 110 -4.61 10.78 -6.44
CA PRO A 110 -4.17 10.41 -7.77
C PRO A 110 -3.91 11.66 -8.64
N PRO A 111 -2.85 11.67 -9.46
CA PRO A 111 -2.61 12.79 -10.38
C PRO A 111 -3.75 12.87 -11.42
N THR A 112 -3.92 14.03 -12.04
CA THR A 112 -5.01 14.26 -13.03
C THR A 112 -4.99 13.25 -14.18
N ILE A 113 -3.82 12.72 -14.54
CA ILE A 113 -3.64 11.71 -15.59
C ILE A 113 -4.03 10.28 -15.16
N PHE A 114 -4.24 10.04 -13.87
CA PHE A 114 -4.50 8.72 -13.30
C PHE A 114 -5.68 7.97 -13.93
N PRO A 115 -6.84 8.60 -14.28
CA PRO A 115 -7.93 7.87 -14.93
C PRO A 115 -7.51 7.22 -16.26
N ALA A 116 -6.63 7.86 -17.03
CA ALA A 116 -6.09 7.28 -18.26
C ALA A 116 -5.17 6.10 -17.97
N LEU A 117 -4.30 6.22 -16.96
CA LEU A 117 -3.46 5.11 -16.50
C LEU A 117 -4.29 3.93 -15.99
N TRP A 118 -5.27 4.20 -15.13
CA TRP A 118 -6.17 3.20 -14.59
C TRP A 118 -6.89 2.45 -15.71
N ASN A 119 -7.33 3.16 -16.76
CA ASN A 119 -7.92 2.52 -17.94
C ASN A 119 -6.97 1.57 -18.65
N LEU A 120 -5.66 1.80 -18.63
CA LEU A 120 -4.67 0.89 -19.18
C LEU A 120 -4.43 -0.31 -18.26
N VAL A 121 -4.20 -0.06 -16.97
CA VAL A 121 -3.79 -1.08 -15.99
C VAL A 121 -4.93 -2.01 -15.60
N LYS A 122 -6.17 -1.52 -15.51
CA LYS A 122 -7.33 -2.30 -15.05
C LYS A 122 -7.62 -3.55 -15.88
N HIS A 123 -7.09 -3.67 -17.10
CA HIS A 123 -7.26 -4.87 -17.93
C HIS A 123 -6.40 -6.04 -17.46
N PHE A 124 -5.33 -5.76 -16.72
CA PHE A 124 -4.41 -6.75 -16.15
C PHE A 124 -4.74 -7.12 -14.70
N ILE A 125 -5.79 -6.51 -14.13
CA ILE A 125 -6.26 -6.79 -12.78
C ILE A 125 -7.50 -7.65 -12.90
N ASP A 126 -7.62 -8.70 -12.07
CA ASP A 126 -8.81 -9.54 -12.05
C ASP A 126 -10.03 -8.78 -11.45
N PRO A 127 -11.28 -9.23 -11.72
CA PRO A 127 -12.48 -8.56 -11.24
C PRO A 127 -12.64 -8.50 -9.71
N VAL A 128 -12.11 -9.47 -8.96
CA VAL A 128 -12.16 -9.51 -7.50
C VAL A 128 -11.24 -8.43 -6.93
N THR A 129 -10.00 -8.34 -7.41
CA THR A 129 -9.06 -7.30 -6.98
C THR A 129 -9.56 -5.91 -7.31
N LYS A 130 -10.20 -5.69 -8.48
CA LYS A 130 -10.81 -4.38 -8.81
C LYS A 130 -11.82 -3.90 -7.78
N LYS A 131 -12.63 -4.79 -7.20
CA LYS A 131 -13.63 -4.43 -6.19
C LYS A 131 -13.00 -3.99 -4.87
N LYS A 132 -11.76 -4.42 -4.62
CA LYS A 132 -10.96 -4.07 -3.45
C LYS A 132 -10.17 -2.77 -3.63
N ILE A 133 -10.27 -2.11 -4.79
CA ILE A 133 -9.53 -0.87 -5.08
C ILE A 133 -10.47 0.32 -4.94
N MET A 134 -10.11 1.22 -4.03
CA MET A 134 -10.80 2.48 -3.80
C MET A 134 -9.87 3.62 -4.19
N ILE A 135 -10.37 4.58 -4.98
CA ILE A 135 -9.59 5.73 -5.45
C ILE A 135 -10.23 6.99 -4.87
N LEU A 136 -9.51 7.69 -4.00
CA LEU A 136 -10.00 8.87 -3.29
C LEU A 136 -9.19 10.11 -3.70
N LYS A 137 -9.92 11.16 -4.11
CA LYS A 137 -9.33 12.47 -4.42
C LYS A 137 -9.20 13.31 -3.16
N LYS A 138 -8.21 14.21 -3.13
CA LYS A 138 -7.99 15.14 -2.03
C LYS A 138 -9.28 15.89 -1.65
N GLY A 139 -9.65 15.85 -0.37
CA GLY A 139 -10.82 16.55 0.16
C GLY A 139 -11.37 15.90 1.44
N ASN A 140 -12.36 16.57 2.06
CA ASN A 140 -12.96 16.13 3.33
C ASN A 140 -13.60 14.73 3.25
N GLU A 141 -14.07 14.33 2.07
CA GLU A 141 -14.62 13.00 1.82
C GLU A 141 -13.58 11.90 1.98
N THR A 142 -12.29 12.17 1.71
CA THR A 142 -11.22 11.17 1.88
C THR A 142 -11.10 10.73 3.33
N ALA A 143 -10.92 11.69 4.25
CA ALA A 143 -10.80 11.39 5.67
C ALA A 143 -12.05 10.68 6.20
N THR A 144 -13.24 11.18 5.84
CA THR A 144 -14.52 10.56 6.23
C THR A 144 -14.60 9.12 5.75
N THR A 145 -14.21 8.85 4.50
CA THR A 145 -14.22 7.49 3.94
C THR A 145 -13.21 6.60 4.65
N LEU A 146 -11.97 7.04 4.85
CA LEU A 146 -10.95 6.27 5.57
C LEU A 146 -11.43 5.87 6.98
N LEU A 147 -12.06 6.79 7.70
CA LEU A 147 -12.61 6.56 9.05
C LEU A 147 -13.81 5.59 9.07
N GLN A 148 -14.42 5.28 7.94
CA GLN A 148 -15.40 4.19 7.86
C GLN A 148 -14.70 2.82 8.00
N TYR A 149 -13.47 2.68 7.49
CA TYR A 149 -12.73 1.41 7.44
C TYR A 149 -11.67 1.27 8.54
N ILE A 150 -11.15 2.39 9.06
CA ILE A 150 -10.03 2.44 9.99
C ILE A 150 -10.46 3.29 11.19
N ASP A 151 -10.22 2.83 12.40
CA ASP A 151 -10.50 3.63 13.60
C ASP A 151 -9.57 4.85 13.68
N SER A 152 -10.05 5.95 14.23
CA SER A 152 -9.31 7.22 14.25
C SER A 152 -7.95 7.09 14.93
N ASP A 153 -7.85 6.32 16.00
CA ASP A 153 -6.61 6.06 16.74
C ASP A 153 -5.63 5.12 16.00
N GLN A 154 -6.10 4.43 14.96
CA GLN A 154 -5.31 3.55 14.09
C GLN A 154 -4.89 4.23 12.77
N LEU A 155 -5.37 5.46 12.51
CA LEU A 155 -5.07 6.22 11.30
C LEU A 155 -4.16 7.42 11.63
N PRO A 156 -3.08 7.67 10.87
CA PRO A 156 -2.26 8.85 11.06
C PRO A 156 -3.05 10.15 10.91
N SER A 157 -2.68 11.17 11.68
CA SER A 157 -3.34 12.48 11.59
C SER A 157 -3.24 13.13 10.22
N GLU A 158 -2.21 12.80 9.42
CA GLU A 158 -2.09 13.27 8.04
C GLU A 158 -3.22 12.76 7.11
N TYR A 159 -3.89 11.67 7.47
CA TYR A 159 -5.02 11.10 6.73
C TYR A 159 -6.37 11.34 7.43
N GLY A 160 -6.40 12.19 8.47
CA GLY A 160 -7.61 12.58 9.20
C GLY A 160 -7.92 11.73 10.44
N GLY A 161 -6.99 10.91 10.91
CA GLY A 161 -7.09 10.23 12.21
C GLY A 161 -6.54 11.05 13.37
N SER A 162 -6.39 10.40 14.52
CA SER A 162 -5.87 10.97 15.77
C SER A 162 -4.57 10.32 16.23
N CYS A 163 -3.98 9.42 15.43
CA CYS A 163 -2.67 8.83 15.76
C CYS A 163 -1.55 9.83 15.45
N HIS A 164 -0.88 10.32 16.51
CA HIS A 164 0.15 11.36 16.44
C HIS A 164 1.59 10.83 16.63
N SER A 165 1.78 9.58 17.08
CA SER A 165 3.10 9.06 17.42
C SER A 165 3.17 7.53 17.32
N CYS A 166 3.81 7.01 16.27
CA CYS A 166 4.11 5.57 16.12
C CYS A 166 5.53 5.25 16.62
N THR A 167 5.99 5.85 17.72
CA THR A 167 7.29 5.53 18.33
C THR A 167 7.17 4.57 19.52
N THR A 168 5.95 4.25 20.00
CA THR A 168 5.77 3.48 21.25
C THR A 168 4.72 2.37 21.21
N SER A 169 4.02 2.15 20.09
CA SER A 169 3.13 0.97 19.99
C SER A 169 3.95 -0.24 19.51
N PRO A 170 3.84 -1.42 20.17
CA PRO A 170 4.46 -2.66 19.69
C PRO A 170 3.96 -3.07 18.28
N ASP A 171 2.82 -2.51 17.83
CA ASP A 171 2.26 -2.74 16.49
C ASP A 171 2.81 -1.76 15.41
N CYS A 172 3.57 -0.74 15.81
CA CYS A 172 4.24 0.18 14.88
C CYS A 172 5.65 -0.33 14.62
N ILE A 173 5.92 -0.79 13.40
CA ILE A 173 7.31 -1.02 12.99
C ILE A 173 7.97 0.35 12.89
N PRO A 174 9.07 0.60 13.61
CA PRO A 174 9.81 1.84 13.46
C PRO A 174 10.16 2.02 12.00
N ILE A 175 9.91 3.21 11.47
CA ILE A 175 10.53 3.67 10.24
C ILE A 175 12.00 3.33 10.38
N HIS A 176 12.56 2.46 9.53
CA HIS A 176 14.00 2.41 9.40
C HIS A 176 14.40 3.83 9.00
N ASN A 177 14.83 4.62 9.98
CA ASN A 177 15.48 5.88 9.74
C ASN A 177 16.58 5.52 8.76
N GLN A 178 16.45 5.99 7.52
CA GLN A 178 17.60 6.13 6.66
C GLN A 178 18.48 7.14 7.37
N THR A 179 19.29 6.65 8.31
CA THR A 179 20.41 7.40 8.85
C THR A 179 21.31 7.63 7.66
N ASN A 180 21.26 8.86 7.16
CA ASN A 180 22.35 9.44 6.39
C ASN A 180 23.67 9.08 7.06
N LYS A 181 24.41 8.17 6.43
CA LYS A 181 25.87 8.10 6.37
C LYS A 181 26.29 7.08 5.33
#